data_AF-A0A957L4P2-F1
#
_entry.id   AF-A0A957L4P2-F1
#
_cell.length_a   1.000
_cell.length_b   1.000
_cell.length_c   1.000
_cell.angle_alpha   90.00
_cell.angle_beta   90.00
_cell.angle_gamma   90.00
#
_symmetry.space_group_name_H-M   'P 1'
#
loop_
_entity.id
_entity.type
_entity.pdbx_description
1 polymer ?
#
loop_
_entity_poly.entity_id
_entity_poly.type
_entity_poly.pdbx_seq_one_letter_code
_entity_poly.pdbx_strand_id
1 'polypeptide(L)'
;RSRLVVSFGDCAVTGNVTSLRNRMGVDDLLNQVYHEGPGAVPRGGEADHIVPRLLPRVLPLHQVIEVDAYIPGCPPDPERIWTAVADILAGRPVELGEEMRRFG
;
A
#
# COMPACT_ATOMS: atom_id res chain seq x y z
N ARG A 1 -10.49 1.80 -15.29
CA ARG A 1 -11.49 1.22 -14.36
C ARG A 1 -11.42 -0.29 -14.50
N SER A 2 -11.39 -1.04 -13.40
CA SER A 2 -11.20 -2.49 -13.42
C SER A 2 -12.49 -3.21 -13.03
N ARG A 3 -12.68 -4.44 -13.52
CA ARG A 3 -13.79 -5.33 -13.11
C ARG A 3 -13.49 -6.05 -11.79
N LEU A 4 -12.20 -6.31 -11.52
CA LEU A 4 -11.71 -7.01 -10.35
C LEU A 4 -10.54 -6.20 -9.77
N VAL A 5 -10.49 -6.06 -8.45
CA VAL A 5 -9.49 -5.32 -7.68
C VAL A 5 -8.90 -6.24 -6.61
N VAL A 6 -7.58 -6.38 -6.59
CA VAL A 6 -6.86 -7.21 -5.61
C VAL A 6 -5.98 -6.32 -4.74
N SER A 7 -6.06 -6.48 -3.42
CA SER A 7 -5.08 -5.90 -2.50
C SER A 7 -3.79 -6.70 -2.57
N PHE A 8 -2.80 -6.16 -3.29
CA PHE A 8 -1.56 -6.86 -3.60
C PHE A 8 -0.41 -6.42 -2.68
N GLY A 9 -0.03 -7.28 -1.74
CA GLY A 9 1.04 -7.06 -0.78
C GLY A 9 0.61 -6.36 0.51
N ASP A 10 1.43 -6.48 1.55
CA ASP A 10 1.06 -6.06 2.92
C ASP A 10 0.81 -4.56 3.04
N CYS A 11 1.45 -3.72 2.21
CA CYS A 11 1.11 -2.30 2.14
C CYS A 11 -0.36 -2.07 1.71
N ALA A 12 -0.87 -2.82 0.74
CA ALA A 12 -2.25 -2.70 0.30
C ALA A 12 -3.23 -3.40 1.27
N VAL A 13 -2.82 -4.54 1.85
CA VAL A 13 -3.66 -5.35 2.75
C VAL A 13 -3.80 -4.70 4.13
N THR A 14 -2.72 -4.23 4.75
CA THR A 14 -2.71 -3.73 6.14
C THR A 14 -2.05 -2.36 6.31
N GLY A 15 -1.46 -1.78 5.27
CA GLY A 15 -0.63 -0.57 5.35
C GLY A 15 0.83 -0.84 5.77
N ASN A 16 1.06 -1.93 6.52
CA ASN A 16 2.37 -2.42 6.97
C ASN A 16 3.32 -1.30 7.44
N VAL A 17 4.60 -1.33 7.04
CA VAL A 17 5.65 -0.37 7.45
C VAL A 17 5.24 1.08 7.22
N THR A 18 4.52 1.40 6.14
CA THR A 18 4.11 2.79 5.85
C THR A 18 3.11 3.31 6.89
N SER A 19 2.29 2.44 7.47
CA SER A 19 1.33 2.80 8.53
C SER A 19 1.98 3.11 9.89
N LEU A 20 3.27 2.81 10.08
CA LEU A 20 3.99 3.16 11.32
C LEU A 20 4.04 4.67 11.57
N ARG A 21 3.85 5.50 10.54
CA ARG A 21 3.72 6.96 10.68
C ARG A 21 2.38 7.41 11.26
N ASN A 22 1.36 6.54 11.33
CA ASN A 22 0.00 6.91 11.74
C ASN A 22 -0.10 7.40 13.20
N ARG A 23 0.95 7.19 13.99
CA ARG A 23 1.10 7.73 15.36
C ARG A 23 1.66 9.16 15.42
N MET A 24 2.03 9.73 14.27
CA MET A 24 2.63 11.06 14.15
C MET A 24 1.71 11.98 13.33
N GLY A 25 1.72 13.28 13.64
CA GLY A 25 1.11 14.29 12.78
C GLY A 25 1.84 14.39 11.44
N VAL A 26 1.12 14.70 10.36
CA VAL A 26 1.73 14.91 9.03
C VAL A 26 2.71 16.09 9.08
N ASP A 27 2.33 17.19 9.72
CA ASP A 27 3.18 18.38 9.81
C ASP A 27 4.43 18.11 10.65
N ASP A 28 4.29 17.39 11.77
CA ASP A 28 5.43 16.96 12.60
C ASP A 28 6.42 16.11 11.80
N LEU A 29 5.91 15.14 11.02
CA LEU A 29 6.71 14.28 10.15
C LEU A 29 7.46 15.09 9.09
N LEU A 30 6.77 16.00 8.40
CA LEU A 30 7.37 16.81 7.35
C LEU A 30 8.40 17.80 7.91
N ASN A 31 8.13 18.40 9.07
CA ASN A 31 9.07 19.26 9.79
C ASN A 31 10.34 18.49 10.17
N GLN A 32 10.18 17.31 10.75
CA GLN A 32 11.31 16.48 11.15
C GLN A 32 12.19 16.07 9.95
N VAL A 33 11.61 15.81 8.77
CA VAL A 33 12.36 15.36 7.60
C VAL A 33 13.01 16.51 6.82
N TYR A 34 12.25 17.59 6.57
CA TYR A 34 12.64 18.63 5.60
C TYR A 34 13.14 19.93 6.24
N HIS A 35 12.91 20.13 7.53
CA HIS A 35 13.35 21.33 8.25
C HIS A 35 14.40 21.03 9.31
N GLU A 36 14.15 20.04 10.17
CA GLU A 36 15.07 19.68 11.26
C GLU A 36 16.07 18.58 10.87
N GLY A 37 15.67 17.73 9.94
CA GLY A 37 16.43 16.57 9.47
C GLY A 37 17.37 16.88 8.30
N PRO A 38 18.02 15.84 7.76
CA PRO A 38 18.95 15.98 6.64
C PRO A 38 18.27 16.23 5.29
N GLY A 39 16.94 16.11 5.21
CA GLY A 39 16.18 16.37 4.01
C GLY A 39 16.07 17.87 3.73
N ALA A 40 15.84 18.22 2.46
CA ALA A 40 15.60 19.59 2.05
C ALA A 40 14.20 19.72 1.45
N VAL A 41 13.47 20.79 1.81
CA VAL A 41 12.21 21.13 1.15
C VAL A 41 12.46 21.22 -0.37
N PRO A 42 11.64 20.54 -1.19
CA PRO A 42 11.74 20.65 -2.64
C PRO A 42 11.74 22.12 -3.08
N ARG A 43 12.71 22.52 -3.89
CA ARG A 43 12.81 23.90 -4.38
C ARG A 43 12.00 24.05 -5.67
N GLY A 44 10.89 24.79 -5.65
CA GLY A 44 10.26 25.32 -6.86
C GLY A 44 8.72 25.35 -6.84
N GLY A 45 8.14 26.45 -7.32
CA GLY A 45 6.69 26.69 -7.29
C GLY A 45 5.84 25.68 -8.09
N GLU A 46 6.37 25.06 -9.16
CA GLU A 46 5.66 23.98 -9.87
C GLU A 46 5.69 22.64 -9.12
N ALA A 47 6.73 22.38 -8.32
CA ALA A 47 6.82 21.16 -7.51
C ALA A 47 5.73 21.11 -6.43
N ASP A 48 5.36 22.27 -5.88
CA ASP A 48 4.26 22.40 -4.92
C ASP A 48 2.89 22.07 -5.51
N HIS A 49 2.74 22.15 -6.84
CA HIS A 49 1.49 21.84 -7.54
C HIS A 49 1.43 20.40 -8.08
N ILE A 50 2.56 19.69 -8.16
CA ILE A 50 2.64 18.31 -8.64
C ILE A 50 2.54 17.31 -7.48
N VAL A 51 3.09 17.66 -6.31
CA VAL A 51 3.13 16.75 -5.16
C VAL A 51 1.80 16.79 -4.40
N PRO A 52 1.07 15.68 -4.30
CA PRO A 52 -0.19 15.65 -3.59
C PRO A 52 0.03 15.80 -2.07
N ARG A 53 -0.92 16.45 -1.40
CA ARG A 53 -0.93 16.49 0.07
C ARG A 53 -1.05 15.08 0.63
N LEU A 54 -0.25 14.79 1.65
CA LEU A 54 -0.35 13.52 2.38
C LEU A 54 -1.69 13.42 3.10
N LEU A 55 -2.27 12.22 3.08
CA LEU A 55 -3.42 11.91 3.92
C LEU A 55 -3.02 11.97 5.40
N PRO A 56 -3.95 12.33 6.31
CA PRO A 56 -3.70 12.37 7.75
C PRO A 56 -3.17 11.03 8.30
N ARG A 57 -3.62 9.91 7.72
CA ARG A 57 -3.16 8.56 8.05
C ARG A 57 -3.03 7.73 6.77
N VAL A 58 -2.12 6.77 6.78
CA VAL A 58 -2.08 5.68 5.81
C VAL A 58 -3.27 4.77 6.06
N LEU A 59 -3.94 4.38 4.97
CA LEU A 59 -5.10 3.50 4.97
C LEU A 59 -4.78 2.28 4.07
N PRO A 60 -5.08 1.05 4.49
CA PRO A 60 -5.10 -0.08 3.56
C PRO A 60 -6.18 0.12 2.49
N LEU A 61 -6.02 -0.52 1.34
CA LEU A 61 -6.81 -0.24 0.14
C LEU A 61 -8.32 -0.48 0.37
N HIS A 62 -8.64 -1.56 1.08
CA HIS A 62 -10.02 -1.97 1.38
C HIS A 62 -10.79 -1.01 2.31
N GLN A 63 -10.11 -0.02 2.92
CA GLN A 63 -10.78 1.05 3.67
C GLN A 63 -11.22 2.21 2.78
N VAL A 64 -10.76 2.26 1.53
CA VAL A 64 -11.02 3.37 0.60
C VAL A 64 -11.90 2.92 -0.57
N ILE A 65 -11.72 1.69 -1.06
CA ILE A 65 -12.50 1.10 -2.15
C ILE A 65 -12.82 -0.36 -1.86
N GLU A 66 -13.84 -0.91 -2.53
CA GLU A 66 -14.10 -2.35 -2.51
C GLU A 66 -12.95 -3.12 -3.19
N VAL A 67 -12.60 -4.26 -2.59
CA VAL A 67 -11.58 -5.18 -3.11
C VAL A 67 -12.14 -6.60 -3.09
N ASP A 68 -11.83 -7.37 -4.13
CA ASP A 68 -12.37 -8.71 -4.33
C ASP A 68 -11.50 -9.81 -3.71
N ALA A 69 -10.20 -9.55 -3.57
CA ALA A 69 -9.24 -10.51 -3.04
C ALA A 69 -8.02 -9.83 -2.38
N TYR A 70 -7.26 -10.62 -1.64
CA TYR A 70 -6.08 -10.19 -0.89
C TYR A 70 -4.93 -11.16 -1.14
N ILE A 71 -3.74 -10.62 -1.45
CA ILE A 71 -2.50 -11.38 -1.60
C ILE A 71 -1.48 -10.85 -0.58
N PRO A 72 -1.27 -11.52 0.57
CA PRO A 72 -0.33 -11.07 1.60
C PRO A 72 1.14 -11.34 1.25
N GLY A 73 2.02 -10.52 1.81
CA GLY A 73 3.48 -10.58 1.78
C GLY A 73 4.14 -9.22 1.47
N CYS A 74 5.40 -9.04 1.87
CA CYS A 74 6.17 -7.82 1.71
C CYS A 74 7.59 -8.08 1.12
N PRO A 75 7.70 -8.51 -0.16
CA PRO A 75 6.61 -8.66 -1.13
C PRO A 75 5.98 -10.06 -1.09
N PRO A 76 4.80 -10.26 -1.71
CA PRO A 76 4.24 -11.59 -1.85
C PRO A 76 5.16 -12.53 -2.62
N ASP A 77 5.23 -13.78 -2.16
CA ASP A 77 6.03 -14.81 -2.83
C ASP A 77 5.55 -15.03 -4.28
N PRO A 78 6.45 -15.26 -5.25
CA PRO A 78 6.09 -15.49 -6.65
C PRO A 78 5.02 -16.57 -6.87
N GLU A 79 5.02 -17.64 -6.07
CA GLU A 79 4.04 -18.72 -6.17
C GLU A 79 2.63 -18.26 -5.77
N ARG A 80 2.52 -17.36 -4.78
CA ARG A 80 1.24 -16.75 -4.38
C ARG A 80 0.69 -15.85 -5.49
N ILE A 81 1.57 -15.07 -6.11
CA ILE A 81 1.20 -14.19 -7.23
C ILE A 81 0.70 -15.05 -8.39
N TRP A 82 1.46 -16.08 -8.74
CA TRP A 82 1.10 -17.01 -9.81
C TRP A 82 -0.25 -17.68 -9.57
N THR A 83 -0.46 -18.22 -8.36
CA THR A 83 -1.72 -18.88 -7.97
C THR A 83 -2.91 -17.94 -8.12
N ALA A 84 -2.82 -16.73 -7.57
CA ALA A 84 -3.91 -15.75 -7.67
C ALA A 84 -4.21 -15.35 -9.12
N VAL A 85 -3.19 -15.10 -9.93
CA VAL A 85 -3.38 -14.76 -11.35
C VAL A 85 -3.97 -15.93 -12.13
N ALA A 86 -3.53 -17.16 -11.87
CA ALA A 86 -4.04 -18.37 -12.51
C ALA A 86 -5.52 -18.61 -12.18
N ASP A 87 -5.94 -18.39 -10.92
CA ASP A 87 -7.35 -18.46 -10.53
C ASP A 87 -8.20 -17.42 -11.25
N ILE A 88 -7.75 -16.16 -11.29
CA ILE A 88 -8.45 -15.07 -11.97
C ILE A 88 -8.63 -15.38 -13.46
N LEU A 89 -7.58 -15.86 -14.13
CA LEU A 89 -7.62 -16.22 -15.55
C LEU A 89 -8.56 -17.40 -15.82
N ALA A 90 -8.67 -18.33 -14.87
CA ALA A 90 -9.59 -19.45 -14.94
C ALA A 90 -11.04 -19.11 -14.52
N GLY A 91 -11.32 -17.86 -14.14
CA GLY A 91 -12.64 -17.43 -13.68
C GLY A 91 -13.02 -17.98 -12.29
N ARG A 92 -12.03 -18.41 -11.51
CA ARG A 92 -12.21 -18.88 -10.13
C ARG A 92 -11.97 -17.76 -9.12
N PRO A 93 -12.54 -17.85 -7.90
CA PRO A 93 -12.11 -17.02 -6.78
C PRO A 93 -10.62 -17.20 -6.50
N VAL A 94 -9.96 -16.14 -6.02
CA VAL A 94 -8.55 -16.22 -5.60
C VAL A 94 -8.48 -16.98 -4.28
N GLU A 95 -7.96 -18.21 -4.31
CA GLU A 95 -7.84 -19.08 -3.14
C GLU A 95 -6.38 -19.45 -2.87
N LEU A 96 -5.78 -18.77 -1.89
CA LEU A 96 -4.44 -19.11 -1.42
C LEU A 96 -4.51 -20.25 -0.41
N GLY A 97 -3.59 -21.23 -0.49
CA GLY A 97 -3.44 -22.27 0.54
C GLY A 97 -3.08 -21.68 1.92
N GLU A 98 -3.31 -22.44 3.00
CA GLU A 98 -3.03 -21.95 4.37
C GLU A 98 -1.57 -21.52 4.56
N GLU A 99 -0.64 -22.27 3.98
CA GLU A 99 0.79 -22.00 3.96
C GLU A 99 1.15 -20.68 3.25
N MET A 100 0.32 -20.27 2.29
CA MET A 100 0.45 -19.03 1.51
C MET A 100 -0.15 -17.80 2.21
N ARG A 101 -0.93 -17.98 3.28
CA ARG A 101 -1.61 -16.89 4.00
C ARG A 101 -0.75 -16.33 5.15
N ARG A 102 0.50 -15.96 4.85
CA ARG A 102 1.43 -15.37 5.84
C ARG A 102 1.78 -13.94 5.49
N PHE A 103 1.78 -13.10 6.51
CA PHE A 103 2.39 -11.76 6.49
C PHE A 103 3.91 -11.90 6.68
N GLY A 104 4.68 -10.92 6.18
CA GLY A 104 6.13 -10.94 6.27
C GLY A 104 6.76 -10.00 5.28
#